data_AF-A0A117LN22-F1
#
_entry.id   AF-A0A117LN22-F1
#
_cell.length_a   1.000
_cell.length_b   1.000
_cell.length_c   1.000
_cell.angle_alpha   90.00
_cell.angle_beta   90.00
_cell.angle_gamma   90.00
#
_symmetry.space_group_name_H-M   'P 1'
#
loop_
_entity.id
_entity.type
_entity.pdbx_description
1 polymer ?
#
loop_
_entity_poly.entity_id
_entity_poly.type
_entity_poly.pdbx_seq_one_letter_code
_entity_poly.pdbx_strand_id
1 'polypeptide(L)' 'MERTNIFLGGFMAAGKTSTGRELGLRMGRPFIDVDELIEEREGMSVA' A
#
# COMPACT_ATOMS: atom_id res chain seq x y z
N MET A 1 -14.63 10.79 13.73
CA MET A 1 -13.68 9.68 13.97
C MET A 1 -12.39 10.02 13.27
N GLU A 2 -11.26 10.02 13.99
CA GLU A 2 -9.95 10.13 13.34
C GLU A 2 -9.74 8.97 12.37
N ARG A 3 -9.20 9.27 11.19
CA ARG A 3 -8.80 8.24 10.22
C ARG A 3 -7.36 7.83 10.53
N THR A 4 -7.18 6.70 11.20
CA THR A 4 -5.84 6.14 11.47
C THR A 4 -5.43 5.17 10.38
N ASN A 5 -4.37 5.48 9.65
CA ASN A 5 -3.80 4.63 8.60
C ASN A 5 -2.64 3.78 9.14
N ILE A 6 -2.41 2.61 8.53
CA ILE A 6 -1.26 1.76 8.79
C ILE A 6 -0.33 1.88 7.58
N PHE A 7 0.93 2.23 7.81
CA PHE A 7 1.95 2.33 6.77
C PHE A 7 2.94 1.18 6.90
N LEU A 8 3.16 0.45 5.81
CA LEU A 8 4.14 -0.63 5.75
C LEU A 8 5.42 -0.12 5.08
N GLY A 9 6.47 0.09 5.88
CA GLY A 9 7.80 0.49 5.41
C GLY A 9 8.77 -0.69 5.30
N GLY A 10 9.83 -0.52 4.51
CA GLY A 10 10.89 -1.52 4.33
C GLY A 10 11.38 -1.61 2.89
N PHE A 11 12.43 -2.40 2.65
CA PHE A 11 13.02 -2.57 1.31
C PHE A 11 12.10 -3.28 0.31
N MET A 12 12.40 -3.15 -0.99
CA MET A 12 11.76 -3.96 -2.03
C MET A 12 11.91 -5.45 -1.71
N ALA A 13 10.93 -6.27 -2.10
CA ALA A 13 10.86 -7.70 -1.80
C ALA A 13 10.79 -8.10 -0.31
N ALA A 14 10.64 -7.13 0.62
CA ALA A 14 10.43 -7.43 2.04
C ALA A 14 9.01 -7.96 2.38
N GLY A 15 8.17 -8.25 1.37
CA GLY A 15 6.82 -8.81 1.57
C GLY A 15 5.75 -7.80 1.97
N LYS A 16 5.99 -6.50 1.79
CA LYS A 16 5.07 -5.41 2.21
C LYS A 16 3.71 -5.49 1.51
N THR A 17 3.67 -5.64 0.19
CA THR A 17 2.43 -5.74 -0.59
C THR A 17 1.61 -6.97 -0.18
N SER A 18 2.25 -8.14 -0.04
CA SER A 18 1.57 -9.37 0.39
C SER A 18 1.00 -9.24 1.81
N THR A 19 1.79 -8.69 2.74
CA THR A 19 1.37 -8.50 4.14
C THR A 19 0.25 -7.47 4.25
N GLY A 20 0.33 -6.37 3.50
CA GLY A 20 -0.68 -5.31 3.51
C GLY A 20 -2.02 -5.74 2.93
N ARG A 21 -2.02 -6.53 1.86
CA ARG A 21 -3.25 -7.12 1.30
C ARG A 21 -3.94 -8.03 2.32
N GLU A 22 -3.20 -8.94 2.94
CA GLU A 22 -3.76 -9.84 3.95
C GLU A 22 -4.25 -9.09 5.20
N LEU A 23 -3.49 -8.09 5.66
CA LEU A 23 -3.89 -7.25 6.78
C LEU A 23 -5.18 -6.47 6.48
N GLY A 24 -5.29 -5.89 5.28
CA GLY A 24 -6.48 -5.18 4.83
C GLY A 24 -7.71 -6.10 4.82
N LEU A 25 -7.58 -7.32 4.27
CA LEU A 25 -8.64 -8.32 4.27
C LEU A 25 -9.09 -8.67 5.69
N ARG A 26 -8.16 -8.95 6.60
CA ARG A 26 -8.48 -9.27 8.01
C ARG A 26 -9.13 -8.13 8.77
N MET A 27 -8.78 -6.89 8.43
CA MET A 27 -9.33 -5.70 9.07
C MET A 27 -10.61 -5.19 8.41
N GLY A 28 -11.03 -5.74 7.27
CA GLY A 28 -12.11 -5.16 6.46
C GLY A 28 -11.77 -3.76 5.94
N ARG A 29 -10.50 -3.50 5.63
CA ARG A 29 -9.99 -2.19 5.20
C ARG A 29 -9.34 -2.29 3.82
N PRO A 30 -9.40 -1.21 3.00
CA PRO A 30 -8.71 -1.19 1.73
C PRO A 30 -7.19 -1.23 1.93
N PHE A 31 -6.53 -1.97 1.06
CA PHE A 31 -5.09 -1.87 0.85
C PHE A 31 -4.83 -0.90 -0.30
N ILE A 32 -3.87 0.00 -0.12
CA ILE A 32 -3.41 0.95 -1.13
C ILE A 32 -1.92 0.70 -1.34
N ASP A 33 -1.52 0.40 -2.58
CA ASP A 33 -0.12 0.45 -2.97
C ASP A 33 0.22 1.90 -3.35
N VAL A 34 1.22 2.48 -2.69
CA VAL A 34 1.56 3.89 -2.89
C VAL A 34 2.27 4.10 -4.21
N ASP A 35 3.05 3.10 -4.66
CA ASP A 35 3.76 3.20 -5.94
C ASP A 35 2.74 3.23 -7.09
N GLU A 36 1.76 2.31 -7.11
CA GLU A 36 0.67 2.29 -8.09
C GLU A 36 -0.13 3.61 -8.09
N LEU A 37 -0.47 4.14 -6.90
CA LEU A 37 -1.22 5.39 -6.78
C LEU A 37 -0.45 6.60 -7.34
N ILE A 38 0.87 6.62 -7.16
CA ILE A 38 1.72 7.69 -7.71
C ILE A 38 1.79 7.54 -9.24
N GLU A 39 2.01 6.33 -9.76
CA GLU A 39 2.07 6.08 -11.20
C GLU A 39 0.76 6.47 -11.91
N GLU A 40 -0.39 6.10 -11.35
CA GLU A 40 -1.70 6.49 -11.89
C GLU A 40 -1.88 8.01 -11.91
N ARG A 41 -1.37 8.71 -10.89
CA ARG A 41 -1.49 10.17 -10.77
C ARG A 41 -0.56 10.91 -11.72
N GLU A 42 0.67 10.44 -11.85
CA GLU A 42 1.71 11.11 -12.64
C GLU A 42 1.73 10.66 -14.11
N GLY A 43 1.03 9.56 -14.44
CA GLY A 43 0.96 9.02 -15.80
C GLY A 43 2.29 8.45 -16.30
N MET A 44 3.21 8.14 -15.40
CA MET A 44 4.53 7.59 -15.69
C MET A 44 4.92 6.54 -14.66
N SER A 45 5.66 5.52 -15.09
CA SER A 45 6.15 4.46 -14.20
C SER A 45 7.31 4.97 -13.34
N VAL A 46 7.42 4.44 -12.12
CA VAL A 46 8.61 4.61 -11.28
C VAL A 46 9.65 3.59 -11.74
N ALA A 47 10.75 4.06 -12.33
CA ALA A 47 11.86 3.25 -12.84
C ALA A 47 13.12 3.43 -12.01
#